data_AF-A0A353Y1N5-F1
#
_entry.id   AF-A0A353Y1N5-F1
#
_cell.length_a   1.000
_cell.length_b   1.000
_cell.length_c   1.000
_cell.angle_alpha   90.00
_cell.angle_beta   90.00
_cell.angle_gamma   90.00
#
_symmetry.space_group_name_H-M   'P 1'
#
loop_
_entity.id
_entity.type
_entity.pdbx_description
1 polymer ?
#
loop_
_entity_poly.entity_id
_entity_poly.type
_entity_poly.pdbx_seq_one_letter_code
_entity_poly.pdbx_strand_id
1 'polypeptide(L)'
;SRQRSWGVPLPFLLDVDSGEPHPRTPEIIDLAAEVVEQGGIEAWSKLSCADILQRIADTSSPARWSKSSDILEVWFDSGTTHTTVLKTSHPHSGHEDGGPEADLYLEGHDQHRGWFH
;
A
#
# COMPACT_ATOMS: atom_id res chain seq x y z
N SER A 1 -6.17 9.29 -3.71
CA SER A 1 -5.39 8.67 -4.79
C SER A 1 -4.76 9.79 -5.63
N ARG A 2 -3.50 9.65 -6.04
CA ARG A 2 -2.82 10.55 -6.97
C ARG A 2 -2.49 9.74 -8.22
N GLN A 3 -2.73 10.27 -9.41
CA GLN A 3 -2.23 9.72 -10.66
C GLN A 3 -0.76 10.13 -10.83
N ARG A 4 0.15 9.42 -10.17
CA ARG A 4 1.60 9.57 -10.35
C ARG A 4 2.23 8.19 -10.47
N SER A 5 3.27 8.10 -11.29
CA SER A 5 3.92 6.82 -11.64
C SER A 5 4.84 6.27 -10.54
N TRP A 6 5.11 7.05 -9.48
CA TRP A 6 6.08 6.71 -8.44
C TRP A 6 5.47 6.87 -7.04
N GLY A 7 5.22 5.75 -6.38
CA GLY A 7 4.66 5.66 -5.02
C GLY A 7 4.15 4.25 -4.72
N VAL A 8 3.68 4.03 -3.49
CA VAL A 8 3.12 2.72 -3.10
C VAL A 8 1.79 2.49 -3.82
N PRO A 9 1.61 1.37 -4.54
CA PRO A 9 0.40 1.13 -5.32
C PRO A 9 -0.81 0.89 -4.43
N LEU A 10 -2.00 1.29 -4.91
CA LEU A 10 -3.28 0.86 -4.35
C LEU A 10 -3.75 -0.41 -5.08
N PRO A 11 -3.62 -1.60 -4.47
CA PRO A 11 -3.80 -2.88 -5.17
C PRO A 11 -5.28 -3.25 -5.32
N PHE A 12 -6.00 -2.51 -6.15
CA PHE A 12 -7.40 -2.77 -6.47
C PHE A 12 -7.57 -3.30 -7.88
N LEU A 13 -8.49 -4.25 -8.03
CA LEU A 13 -9.18 -4.51 -9.29
C LEU A 13 -10.57 -3.88 -9.18
N LEU A 14 -10.95 -3.08 -10.17
CA LEU A 14 -12.25 -2.41 -10.26
C LEU A 14 -13.04 -3.00 -11.42
N ASP A 15 -14.33 -3.23 -11.21
CA ASP A 15 -15.25 -3.66 -12.27
C ASP A 15 -15.35 -2.54 -13.33
N VAL A 16 -15.19 -2.90 -14.60
CA VAL A 16 -15.10 -1.91 -15.70
C VAL A 16 -16.38 -1.13 -15.93
N ASP A 17 -17.54 -1.71 -15.58
CA ASP A 17 -18.84 -1.11 -15.82
C ASP A 17 -19.32 -0.28 -14.62
N SER A 18 -19.13 -0.80 -13.42
CA SER A 18 -19.63 -0.17 -12.18
C SER A 18 -18.58 0.66 -11.44
N GLY A 19 -17.29 0.38 -11.64
CA GLY A 19 -16.20 0.98 -10.85
C GLY A 19 -16.06 0.43 -9.43
N GLU A 20 -16.89 -0.53 -9.04
CA GLU A 20 -16.86 -1.13 -7.71
C GLU A 20 -15.62 -2.03 -7.54
N PRO A 21 -15.03 -2.09 -6.32
CA PRO A 21 -13.90 -2.95 -6.06
C PRO A 21 -14.28 -4.44 -6.14
N HIS A 22 -13.31 -5.25 -6.55
CA HIS A 22 -13.46 -6.71 -6.58
C HIS A 22 -13.90 -7.25 -5.21
N PRO A 23 -14.86 -8.19 -5.13
CA PRO A 23 -15.34 -8.73 -3.85
C PRO A 23 -14.25 -9.36 -2.97
N ARG A 24 -13.15 -9.77 -3.62
CA ARG A 24 -11.95 -10.38 -3.00
C ARG A 24 -10.78 -9.40 -2.88
N THR A 25 -11.08 -8.12 -2.70
CA THR A 25 -10.06 -7.08 -2.46
C THR A 25 -9.11 -7.44 -1.31
N PRO A 26 -9.54 -7.99 -0.16
CA PRO A 26 -8.61 -8.38 0.90
C PRO A 26 -7.52 -9.34 0.40
N GLU A 27 -7.88 -10.38 -0.34
CA GLU A 27 -6.90 -11.33 -0.88
C GLU A 27 -5.99 -10.73 -1.95
N ILE A 28 -6.50 -9.74 -2.71
CA ILE A 28 -5.68 -9.00 -3.69
C ILE A 28 -4.66 -8.10 -2.97
N ILE A 29 -5.05 -7.49 -1.83
CA ILE A 29 -4.13 -6.70 -0.99
C ILE A 29 -3.03 -7.59 -0.43
N ASP A 30 -3.37 -8.76 0.12
CA ASP A 30 -2.39 -9.71 0.67
C ASP A 30 -1.44 -10.20 -0.41
N LEU A 31 -1.96 -10.60 -1.58
CA LEU A 31 -1.15 -10.97 -2.74
C LEU A 31 -0.20 -9.84 -3.17
N ALA A 32 -0.69 -8.59 -3.20
CA ALA A 32 0.14 -7.45 -3.56
C ALA A 32 1.26 -7.24 -2.55
N ALA A 33 0.99 -7.37 -1.25
CA ALA A 33 2.01 -7.29 -0.21
C ALA A 33 3.10 -8.35 -0.40
N GLU A 34 2.72 -9.62 -0.63
CA GLU A 34 3.67 -10.71 -0.88
C GLU A 34 4.54 -10.45 -2.13
N VAL A 35 3.93 -10.00 -3.23
CA VAL A 35 4.64 -9.70 -4.48
C VAL A 35 5.60 -8.53 -4.32
N VAL A 36 5.18 -7.48 -3.61
CA VAL A 36 6.00 -6.31 -3.34
C VAL A 36 7.15 -6.65 -2.38
N GLU A 37 6.92 -7.47 -1.37
CA GLU A 37 7.97 -7.92 -0.44
C GLU A 37 9.08 -8.68 -1.18
N GLN A 38 8.72 -9.53 -2.16
CA GLN A 38 9.68 -10.35 -2.88
C GLN A 38 10.38 -9.62 -4.04
N GLY A 39 9.66 -8.75 -4.76
CA GLY A 39 10.11 -8.18 -6.03
C GLY A 39 9.98 -6.67 -6.15
N GLY A 40 9.58 -5.99 -5.08
CA GLY A 40 9.33 -4.55 -5.05
C GLY A 40 8.06 -4.13 -5.80
N ILE A 41 7.80 -2.82 -5.81
CA ILE A 41 6.63 -2.21 -6.46
C ILE A 41 6.56 -2.59 -7.96
N GLU A 42 7.71 -2.65 -8.63
CA GLU A 42 7.80 -3.02 -10.05
C GLU A 42 7.28 -4.44 -10.34
N ALA A 43 7.47 -5.38 -9.40
CA ALA A 43 6.93 -6.74 -9.57
C ALA A 43 5.41 -6.72 -9.55
N TRP A 44 4.79 -5.96 -8.63
CA TRP A 44 3.35 -5.76 -8.62
C TRP A 44 2.89 -5.10 -9.91
N SER A 45 3.52 -3.99 -10.33
CA SER A 45 3.14 -3.23 -11.53
C SER A 45 3.06 -4.10 -12.79
N LYS A 46 3.97 -5.08 -12.93
CA LYS A 46 4.02 -6.00 -14.08
C LYS A 46 2.92 -7.05 -14.13
N LEU A 47 2.24 -7.35 -13.02
CA LEU A 47 1.14 -8.32 -13.01
C LEU A 47 -0.07 -7.78 -13.77
N SER A 48 -0.60 -8.58 -14.70
CA SER A 48 -1.85 -8.31 -15.39
C SER A 48 -3.07 -8.68 -14.53
N CYS A 49 -4.28 -8.21 -14.90
CA CYS A 49 -5.52 -8.66 -14.24
C CYS A 49 -5.66 -10.19 -14.28
N ALA A 50 -5.28 -10.83 -15.39
CA ALA A 50 -5.34 -12.28 -15.52
C ALA A 50 -4.41 -13.00 -14.53
N ASP A 51 -3.18 -12.50 -14.35
CA ASP A 51 -2.23 -13.06 -13.39
C ASP A 51 -2.76 -12.95 -11.96
N ILE A 52 -3.34 -11.80 -11.61
CA ILE A 52 -3.91 -11.53 -10.28
C ILE A 52 -5.08 -12.48 -10.02
N LEU A 53 -6.05 -12.54 -10.94
CA LEU A 53 -7.24 -13.39 -10.81
C LEU A 53 -6.86 -14.87 -10.69
N GLN A 54 -5.89 -15.33 -11.50
CA GLN A 54 -5.39 -16.70 -11.40
C GLN A 54 -4.79 -17.01 -10.03
N ARG A 55 -3.98 -16.09 -9.48
CA ARG A 55 -3.33 -16.29 -8.18
C ARG A 55 -4.30 -16.28 -7.01
N ILE A 56 -5.38 -15.51 -7.09
CA ILE A 56 -6.46 -15.59 -6.09
C ILE A 56 -7.44 -16.73 -6.38
N ALA A 57 -7.26 -17.53 -7.44
CA ALA A 57 -8.18 -18.59 -7.88
C ALA A 57 -9.59 -18.08 -8.22
N ASP A 58 -9.68 -16.89 -8.81
CA ASP A 58 -10.91 -16.34 -9.39
C ASP A 58 -11.02 -16.70 -10.88
N THR A 59 -12.18 -17.20 -11.30
CA THR A 59 -12.43 -17.70 -12.66
C THR A 59 -13.19 -16.71 -13.54
N SER A 60 -13.46 -15.50 -13.03
CA SER A 60 -14.10 -14.44 -13.81
C SER A 60 -13.23 -14.00 -14.99
N SER A 61 -13.89 -13.47 -16.02
CA SER A 61 -13.19 -12.96 -17.20
C SER A 61 -12.28 -11.78 -16.81
N PRO A 62 -10.97 -11.80 -17.14
CA PRO A 62 -10.08 -10.67 -16.87
C PRO A 62 -10.54 -9.35 -17.52
N ALA A 63 -11.30 -9.42 -18.62
CA ALA A 63 -11.83 -8.25 -19.32
C ALA A 63 -12.89 -7.48 -18.51
N ARG A 64 -13.45 -8.09 -17.46
CA ARG A 64 -14.38 -7.43 -16.53
C ARG A 64 -13.66 -6.46 -15.59
N TRP A 65 -12.34 -6.56 -15.47
CA TRP A 65 -11.59 -5.90 -14.41
C TRP A 65 -10.52 -4.98 -14.95
N SER A 66 -10.42 -3.80 -14.36
CA SER A 66 -9.32 -2.87 -14.55
C SER A 66 -8.47 -2.81 -13.29
N LYS A 67 -7.15 -2.97 -13.44
CA LYS A 67 -6.22 -2.79 -12.32
C LYS A 67 -6.00 -1.30 -12.08
N SER A 68 -6.19 -0.87 -10.84
CA SER A 68 -5.92 0.51 -10.46
C SER A 68 -4.45 0.87 -10.70
N SER A 69 -4.23 2.04 -11.29
CA SER A 69 -2.90 2.66 -11.45
C SER A 69 -2.64 3.74 -10.39
N ASP A 70 -3.56 3.88 -9.43
CA ASP A 70 -3.44 4.86 -8.37
C ASP A 70 -2.40 4.45 -7.34
N ILE A 71 -1.75 5.46 -6.76
CA ILE A 71 -0.82 5.29 -5.64
C ILE A 71 -1.40 5.90 -4.35
N LEU A 72 -0.90 5.39 -3.22
CA LEU A 72 -1.07 5.98 -1.91
C LEU A 72 -0.51 7.41 -1.88
N GLU A 73 -1.04 8.18 -0.93
CA GLU A 73 -0.66 9.57 -0.74
C GLU A 73 0.63 9.62 0.11
N VAL A 74 1.57 10.50 -0.23
CA VAL A 74 2.90 10.54 0.39
C VAL A 74 2.88 10.80 1.90
N TRP A 75 1.89 11.53 2.40
CA TRP A 75 1.68 11.75 3.83
C TRP A 75 1.19 10.51 4.55
N PHE A 76 0.49 9.60 3.85
CA PHE A 76 0.18 8.29 4.41
C PHE A 76 1.47 7.48 4.58
N ASP A 77 2.33 7.45 3.56
CA ASP A 77 3.60 6.73 3.62
C ASP A 77 4.48 7.26 4.76
N SER A 78 4.63 8.58 4.89
CA SER A 78 5.41 9.17 5.99
C SER A 78 4.74 9.02 7.35
N GLY A 79 3.43 9.20 7.46
CA GLY A 79 2.69 9.10 8.72
C GLY A 79 2.71 7.71 9.36
N THR A 80 2.93 6.65 8.57
CA THR A 80 3.03 5.27 9.08
C THR A 80 4.39 4.89 9.64
N THR A 81 5.41 5.74 9.51
CA THR A 81 6.80 5.45 9.91
C THR A 81 6.97 5.10 11.39
N HIS A 82 6.15 5.65 12.28
CA HIS A 82 6.15 5.24 13.69
C HIS A 82 5.99 3.71 13.79
N THR A 83 5.02 3.12 13.07
CA THR A 83 4.82 1.67 13.07
C THR A 83 5.81 0.95 12.15
N THR A 84 6.01 1.42 10.92
CA THR A 84 6.77 0.69 9.88
C THR A 84 8.29 0.83 10.01
N VAL A 85 8.79 1.68 10.91
CA VAL A 85 10.21 1.82 11.23
C VAL A 85 10.47 1.40 12.67
N LEU A 86 9.80 2.02 13.66
CA LEU A 86 10.11 1.79 15.07
C LEU A 86 9.67 0.41 15.59
N LYS A 87 8.77 -0.31 14.91
CA LYS A 87 8.46 -1.72 15.28
C LYS A 87 9.21 -2.77 14.49
N THR A 88 9.82 -2.42 13.36
CA THR A 88 10.27 -3.41 12.37
C THR A 88 11.75 -3.27 12.06
N SER A 89 12.16 -2.26 11.30
CA SER A 89 13.56 -2.06 10.91
C SER A 89 14.42 -1.58 12.09
N HIS A 90 13.81 -0.88 13.05
CA HIS A 90 14.48 -0.30 14.22
C HIS A 90 13.68 -0.61 15.51
N PRO A 91 13.47 -1.90 15.85
CA PRO A 91 12.53 -2.33 16.88
C PRO A 91 12.93 -1.93 18.31
N HIS A 92 14.17 -1.48 18.52
CA HIS A 92 14.71 -1.04 19.81
C HIS A 92 14.93 0.48 19.88
N SER A 93 14.40 1.23 18.90
CA SER A 93 14.56 2.69 18.83
C SER A 93 13.36 3.46 19.38
N GLY A 94 12.33 2.77 19.86
CA GLY A 94 11.20 3.35 20.59
C GLY A 94 11.08 2.79 22.01
N HIS A 95 10.05 3.21 22.74
CA HIS A 95 9.80 2.73 24.11
C HIS A 95 9.42 1.24 24.16
N GLU A 96 10.17 0.45 24.93
CA GLU A 96 9.95 -1.00 25.07
C GLU A 96 8.58 -1.36 25.68
N ASP A 97 8.07 -0.55 26.62
CA ASP A 97 6.85 -0.83 27.39
C ASP A 97 5.59 -0.06 26.91
N GLY A 98 5.72 0.82 25.90
CA GLY A 98 4.66 1.78 25.49
C GLY A 98 4.18 1.67 24.04
N GLY A 99 4.90 0.93 23.19
CA GLY A 99 4.64 0.86 21.75
C GLY A 99 5.66 1.66 20.94
N PRO A 100 5.41 1.90 19.64
CA PRO A 100 6.39 2.50 18.74
C PRO A 100 6.41 4.03 18.88
N GLU A 101 6.68 4.48 20.08
CA GLU A 101 6.72 5.89 20.44
C GLU A 101 8.17 6.35 20.47
N ALA A 102 8.45 7.46 19.80
CA ALA A 102 9.71 8.16 19.90
C ALA A 102 9.62 9.24 20.98
N ASP A 103 10.68 9.45 21.75
CA ASP A 103 10.73 10.51 22.77
C ASP A 103 10.59 11.93 22.18
N LEU A 104 11.04 12.11 20.93
CA LEU A 104 11.02 13.40 20.25
C LEU A 104 10.87 13.23 18.73
N TYR A 105 9.97 14.01 18.16
CA TYR A 105 9.91 14.30 16.74
C TYR A 105 10.34 15.74 16.47
N LEU A 106 11.30 15.92 15.55
CA LEU A 106 11.87 17.23 15.23
C LEU A 106 11.84 17.47 13.72
N GLU A 107 11.02 18.42 13.29
CA GLU A 107 10.83 18.77 11.88
C GLU A 107 10.61 20.29 11.71
N GLY A 108 10.57 20.76 10.45
CA GLY A 108 10.21 22.13 10.12
C GLY A 108 8.76 22.50 10.47
N HIS A 109 8.49 23.79 10.68
CA HIS A 109 7.15 24.29 11.04
C HIS A 109 6.06 23.93 10.02
N ASP A 110 6.41 23.77 8.74
CA ASP A 110 5.49 23.35 7.68
C ASP A 110 4.88 21.96 7.92
N GLN A 111 5.54 21.09 8.71
CA GLN A 111 5.04 19.75 9.01
C GLN A 111 3.85 19.74 9.97
N HIS A 112 3.52 20.86 10.62
CA HIS A 112 2.25 21.00 11.35
C HIS A 112 1.02 20.85 10.47
N ARG A 113 1.15 21.01 9.15
CA ARG A 113 0.08 20.80 8.17
C ARG A 113 0.30 19.54 7.32
N GLY A 114 1.36 18.78 7.62
CA GLY A 114 1.81 17.60 6.89
C GLY A 114 2.00 16.44 7.85
N TRP A 115 3.24 16.01 8.05
CA TRP A 115 3.57 14.77 8.74
C TRP A 115 3.05 14.62 10.18
N PHE A 116 2.86 15.72 10.92
CA PHE A 116 2.34 15.67 12.28
C PHE A 116 0.81 15.46 12.38
N HIS A 117 0.07 15.55 11.28
CA HIS A 117 -1.39 15.37 11.25
C HIS A 117 -1.82 13.92 11.09
#